data_AF-A0AAC9I3C3-F1
#
_entry.id   AF-A0AAC9I3C3-F1
#
_cell.length_a   1.000
_cell.length_b   1.000
_cell.length_c   1.000
_cell.angle_alpha   90.00
_cell.angle_beta   90.00
_cell.angle_gamma   90.00
#
_symmetry.space_group_name_H-M   'P 1'
#
loop_
_entity.id
_entity.type
_entity.pdbx_description
1 polymer ?
#
loop_
_entity_poly.entity_id
_entity_poly.type
_entity_poly.pdbx_seq_one_letter_code
_entity_poly.pdbx_strand_id
1 'polypeptide(L)'
;MTKTKVKPNEVIGDNHPILLWQVNRIMKNCHYQVETKNEWVQWVTGDVKRSSLKSITQAQAKKIIMTQEGSTPINEPKAENWGLFDTNNTQHRRIQANLRAANIVVKSEKWGEVADMLGWFDRFLKSDKSPVKKPLKQMTAIEVSKIIRALDGVVIWKNSV
;
A
#
# COMPACT_ATOMS: atom_id res chain seq x y z
N MET A 1 14.68 -13.37 19.36
CA MET A 1 13.76 -12.51 18.56
C MET A 1 14.60 -11.52 17.77
N THR A 2 14.94 -11.85 16.53
CA THR A 2 15.80 -11.03 15.67
C THR A 2 15.02 -9.85 15.12
N LYS A 3 15.41 -8.64 15.54
CA LYS A 3 14.91 -7.37 14.99
C LYS A 3 15.25 -7.30 13.50
N THR A 4 14.26 -7.41 12.62
CA THR A 4 14.44 -7.12 11.20
C THR A 4 14.59 -5.61 11.04
N LYS A 5 15.85 -5.14 10.97
CA LYS A 5 16.18 -3.77 10.57
C LYS A 5 15.74 -3.58 9.12
N VAL A 6 14.63 -2.86 8.90
CA VAL A 6 14.31 -2.31 7.58
C VAL A 6 15.33 -1.20 7.32
N LYS A 7 16.21 -1.38 6.32
CA LYS A 7 17.20 -0.36 5.95
C LYS A 7 16.46 0.85 5.34
N PRO A 8 16.65 2.07 5.87
CA PRO A 8 16.19 3.29 5.23
C PRO A 8 17.18 3.69 4.12
N ASN A 9 16.68 4.28 3.03
CA ASN A 9 17.40 4.82 1.86
C ASN A 9 17.54 3.90 0.64
N GLU A 10 16.47 3.22 0.22
CA GLU A 10 16.40 2.79 -1.18
C GLU A 10 15.87 3.96 -2.04
N VAL A 11 16.66 4.43 -3.01
CA VAL A 11 16.25 5.49 -3.94
C VAL A 11 15.32 4.88 -4.99
N ILE A 12 14.15 5.48 -5.18
CA ILE A 12 13.12 4.99 -6.10
C ILE A 12 13.30 5.66 -7.45
N GLY A 13 13.28 4.85 -8.50
CA GLY A 13 13.20 5.32 -9.88
C GLY A 13 13.68 4.27 -10.88
N ASP A 14 13.22 4.40 -12.11
CA ASP A 14 13.27 3.34 -13.12
C ASP A 14 14.67 2.82 -13.45
N ASN A 15 15.67 3.71 -13.39
CA ASN A 15 17.08 3.41 -13.69
C ASN A 15 17.91 3.04 -12.45
N HIS A 16 17.29 3.02 -11.26
CA HIS A 16 18.00 2.65 -10.03
C HIS A 16 18.13 1.13 -9.89
N PRO A 17 19.07 0.65 -9.05
CA PRO A 17 19.19 -0.76 -8.71
C PRO A 17 17.90 -1.33 -8.14
N ILE A 18 17.65 -2.62 -8.40
CA ILE A 18 16.51 -3.34 -7.86
C ILE A 18 16.37 -3.17 -6.33
N LEU A 19 15.13 -3.03 -5.87
CA LEU A 19 14.81 -2.92 -4.45
C LEU A 19 14.77 -4.31 -3.79
N LEU A 20 15.09 -4.40 -2.49
CA LEU A 20 15.11 -5.67 -1.78
C LEU A 20 13.75 -6.38 -1.83
N TRP A 21 12.66 -5.63 -1.76
CA TRP A 21 11.32 -6.19 -1.83
C TRP A 21 11.01 -6.77 -3.22
N GLN A 22 11.51 -6.15 -4.30
CA GLN A 22 11.34 -6.65 -5.67
C GLN A 22 12.06 -7.98 -5.85
N VAL A 23 13.28 -8.08 -5.30
CA VAL A 23 14.04 -9.35 -5.24
C VAL A 23 13.22 -10.44 -4.54
N ASN A 24 12.71 -10.14 -3.35
CA ASN A 24 11.93 -11.11 -2.57
C ASN A 24 10.64 -11.52 -3.28
N ARG A 25 9.98 -10.59 -3.95
CA ARG A 25 8.73 -10.83 -4.68
C ARG A 25 8.95 -11.73 -5.90
N ILE A 26 9.93 -11.40 -6.74
CA ILE A 26 10.29 -12.21 -7.91
C ILE A 26 10.68 -13.62 -7.49
N MET A 27 11.53 -13.76 -6.47
CA MET A 27 11.92 -15.08 -5.96
C MET A 27 10.74 -15.89 -5.43
N LYS A 28 9.79 -15.24 -4.74
CA LYS A 28 8.57 -15.90 -4.26
C LYS A 28 7.70 -16.38 -5.42
N ASN A 29 7.50 -15.55 -6.44
CA ASN A 29 6.71 -15.90 -7.62
C ASN A 29 7.37 -17.02 -8.44
N CYS A 30 8.70 -17.08 -8.44
CA CYS A 30 9.46 -18.19 -9.02
C CYS A 30 9.52 -19.44 -8.13
N HIS A 31 8.77 -19.51 -7.02
CA HIS A 31 8.85 -20.61 -6.04
C HIS A 31 10.29 -20.91 -5.57
N TYR A 32 11.13 -19.88 -5.50
CA TYR A 32 12.56 -19.97 -5.20
C TYR A 32 13.38 -20.84 -6.16
N GLN A 33 12.85 -21.17 -7.34
CA GLN A 33 13.55 -21.88 -8.40
C GLN A 33 14.52 -20.95 -9.12
N VAL A 34 15.80 -21.33 -9.14
CA VAL A 34 16.89 -20.50 -9.68
C VAL A 34 16.81 -20.39 -11.19
N GLU A 35 16.45 -21.47 -11.89
CA GLU A 35 16.34 -21.54 -13.35
C GLU A 35 15.22 -20.63 -13.86
N THR A 36 14.01 -20.76 -13.31
CA THR A 36 12.87 -19.90 -13.60
C THR A 36 13.21 -18.42 -13.40
N LYS A 37 13.89 -18.08 -12.30
CA LYS A 37 14.39 -16.71 -12.08
C LYS A 37 15.40 -16.28 -13.14
N ASN A 38 16.31 -17.16 -13.59
CA ASN A 38 17.31 -16.83 -14.60
C ASN A 38 16.64 -16.49 -15.94
N GLU A 39 15.64 -17.27 -16.35
CA GLU A 39 14.87 -17.01 -17.57
C GLU A 39 14.21 -15.63 -17.54
N TRP A 40 13.61 -15.24 -16.40
CA TRP A 40 13.04 -13.90 -16.24
C TRP A 40 14.09 -12.78 -16.35
N VAL A 41 15.29 -12.98 -15.78
CA VAL A 41 16.40 -12.01 -15.89
C VAL A 41 16.88 -11.91 -17.34
N GLN A 42 17.05 -13.04 -18.03
CA GLN A 42 17.48 -13.06 -19.43
C GLN A 42 16.44 -12.39 -20.33
N TRP A 43 15.16 -12.67 -20.14
CA TRP A 43 14.06 -12.06 -20.89
C TRP A 43 14.03 -10.54 -20.75
N VAL A 44 14.22 -10.02 -19.52
CA VAL A 44 14.13 -8.58 -19.29
C VAL A 44 15.39 -7.81 -19.70
N THR A 45 16.54 -8.48 -19.76
CA THR A 45 17.82 -7.88 -20.16
C THR A 45 18.16 -8.10 -21.62
N GLY A 46 17.54 -9.08 -22.29
CA GLY A 46 17.90 -9.53 -23.63
C GLY A 46 19.27 -10.24 -23.69
N ASP A 47 19.85 -10.61 -22.54
CA ASP A 47 21.19 -11.17 -22.44
C ASP A 47 21.16 -12.54 -21.75
N VAL A 48 21.41 -13.60 -22.52
CA VAL A 48 21.40 -15.00 -22.05
C VAL A 48 22.46 -15.29 -20.99
N LYS A 49 23.51 -14.47 -20.88
CA LYS A 49 24.57 -14.67 -19.88
C LYS A 49 24.21 -14.05 -18.52
N ARG A 50 23.17 -13.23 -18.44
CA ARG A 50 22.74 -12.59 -17.18
C ARG A 50 21.76 -13.46 -16.42
N SER A 51 22.11 -13.77 -15.17
CA SER A 51 21.31 -14.61 -14.26
C SER A 51 21.04 -13.96 -12.89
N SER A 52 21.57 -12.75 -12.68
CA SER A 52 21.53 -12.07 -11.38
C SER A 52 20.43 -11.02 -11.31
N LEU A 53 19.55 -11.12 -10.30
CA LEU A 53 18.58 -10.06 -9.99
C LEU A 53 19.25 -8.73 -9.63
N LYS A 54 20.50 -8.73 -9.17
CA LYS A 54 21.24 -7.49 -8.89
C LYS A 54 21.68 -6.75 -10.14
N SER A 55 21.63 -7.40 -11.30
CA SER A 55 22.02 -6.81 -12.59
C SER A 55 20.87 -6.14 -13.35
N ILE A 56 19.67 -6.13 -12.77
CA ILE A 56 18.48 -5.51 -13.37
C ILE A 56 18.06 -4.25 -12.61
N THR A 57 17.42 -3.33 -13.34
CA THR A 57 16.91 -2.07 -12.79
C THR A 57 15.53 -2.27 -12.16
N GLN A 58 15.05 -1.26 -11.41
CA GLN A 58 13.71 -1.26 -10.84
C GLN A 58 12.62 -1.36 -11.91
N ALA A 59 12.81 -0.74 -13.08
CA ALA A 59 11.85 -0.83 -14.20
C ALA A 59 11.79 -2.24 -14.79
N GLN A 60 12.93 -2.89 -14.94
CA GLN A 60 13.00 -4.29 -15.40
C GLN A 60 12.36 -5.23 -14.38
N ALA A 61 12.66 -5.05 -13.09
CA ALA A 61 12.04 -5.82 -12.02
C ALA A 61 10.51 -5.62 -12.00
N LYS A 62 10.03 -4.39 -12.18
CA LYS A 62 8.61 -4.09 -12.34
C LYS A 62 8.03 -4.89 -13.51
N LYS A 63 8.64 -4.86 -14.70
CA LYS A 63 8.19 -5.60 -15.88
C LYS A 63 8.02 -7.11 -15.60
N ILE A 64 8.98 -7.73 -14.92
CA ILE A 64 8.90 -9.14 -14.52
C ILE A 64 7.68 -9.37 -13.63
N ILE A 65 7.53 -8.59 -12.55
CA ILE A 65 6.43 -8.76 -11.61
C ILE A 65 5.07 -8.56 -12.30
N MET A 66 4.95 -7.58 -13.23
CA MET A 66 3.66 -7.39 -13.93
C MET A 66 3.29 -8.61 -14.77
N THR A 67 4.29 -9.21 -15.40
CA THR A 67 4.11 -10.35 -16.29
C THR A 67 3.76 -11.61 -15.49
N GLN A 68 4.39 -11.81 -14.33
CA GLN A 68 4.12 -12.93 -13.43
C GLN A 68 2.72 -12.86 -12.79
N GLU A 69 2.24 -11.66 -12.46
CA GLU A 69 1.01 -11.46 -11.67
C GLU A 69 -0.19 -11.01 -12.50
N GLY A 70 -0.02 -10.81 -13.82
CA GLY A 70 -1.07 -10.35 -14.73
C GLY A 70 -1.65 -8.97 -14.39
N SER A 71 -0.96 -8.20 -13.53
CA SER A 71 -1.42 -6.93 -13.00
C SER A 71 -0.24 -5.98 -12.82
N THR A 72 -0.46 -4.66 -12.90
CA THR A 72 0.60 -3.70 -12.58
C THR A 72 1.08 -3.94 -11.15
N PRO A 73 2.38 -4.23 -10.92
CA PRO A 73 2.95 -4.32 -9.60
C PRO A 73 2.64 -3.03 -8.91
N ILE A 74 2.19 -3.13 -7.67
CA ILE A 74 1.98 -2.01 -6.78
C ILE A 74 3.38 -1.47 -6.41
N ASN A 75 4.03 -0.83 -7.39
CA ASN A 75 5.21 0.01 -7.24
C ASN A 75 4.74 1.39 -6.75
N GLU A 76 3.97 1.44 -5.67
CA GLU A 76 3.95 2.64 -4.86
C GLU A 76 4.65 2.32 -3.55
N PRO A 77 5.69 3.09 -3.17
CA PRO A 77 6.39 2.87 -1.91
C PRO A 77 5.38 2.95 -0.79
N LYS A 78 4.90 1.81 -0.27
CA LYS A 78 3.74 1.69 0.65
C LYS A 78 3.10 3.06 0.82
N ALA A 79 2.34 3.53 -0.18
CA ALA A 79 1.88 4.91 -0.20
C ALA A 79 1.38 5.19 1.21
N GLU A 80 2.01 6.13 1.90
CA GLU A 80 1.91 6.21 3.36
C GLU A 80 0.42 6.12 3.68
N ASN A 81 0.03 5.05 4.39
CA ASN A 81 -1.38 4.80 4.62
C ASN A 81 -1.79 5.77 5.71
N TRP A 82 -2.32 6.92 5.29
CA TRP A 82 -2.79 7.95 6.19
C TRP A 82 -4.01 7.46 6.96
N GLY A 83 -4.73 6.46 6.45
CA GLY A 83 -5.83 5.78 7.13
C GLY A 83 -5.39 4.69 8.13
N LEU A 84 -4.10 4.51 8.41
CA LEU A 84 -3.67 3.49 9.38
C LEU A 84 -4.18 3.86 10.78
N PHE A 85 -5.01 2.97 11.35
CA PHE A 85 -5.67 3.20 12.63
C PHE A 85 -5.08 2.36 13.77
N ASP A 86 -5.60 2.61 14.97
CA ASP A 86 -5.29 1.86 16.19
C ASP A 86 -6.61 1.32 16.76
N THR A 87 -6.71 0.00 16.94
CA THR A 87 -7.90 -0.66 17.48
C THR A 87 -8.19 -0.29 18.93
N ASN A 88 -7.16 0.10 19.69
CA ASN A 88 -7.30 0.46 21.09
C ASN A 88 -7.83 1.89 21.27
N ASN A 89 -7.60 2.75 20.27
CA ASN A 89 -8.08 4.13 20.28
C ASN A 89 -9.58 4.19 19.94
N THR A 90 -10.38 4.67 20.90
CA THR A 90 -11.85 4.82 20.78
C THR A 90 -12.26 5.74 19.63
N GLN A 91 -11.52 6.83 19.40
CA GLN A 91 -11.80 7.78 18.32
C GLN A 91 -11.54 7.17 16.94
N HIS A 92 -10.48 6.37 16.82
CA HIS A 92 -10.18 5.64 15.57
C HIS A 92 -11.26 4.60 15.25
N ARG A 93 -11.80 3.91 16.27
CA ARG A 93 -12.96 3.01 16.09
C ARG A 93 -14.20 3.79 15.66
N ARG A 94 -14.43 4.98 16.19
CA ARG A 94 -15.54 5.85 15.77
C ARG A 94 -15.43 6.23 14.30
N ILE A 95 -14.23 6.55 13.81
CA ILE A 95 -14.00 6.80 12.37
C ILE A 95 -14.42 5.61 11.51
N GLN A 96 -14.03 4.39 11.88
CA GLN A 96 -14.46 3.18 11.15
C GLN A 96 -15.97 2.99 11.17
N ALA A 97 -16.62 3.25 12.32
CA ALA A 97 -18.07 3.18 12.42
C ALA A 97 -18.75 4.17 11.48
N ASN A 98 -18.24 5.41 11.39
CA ASN A 98 -18.76 6.42 10.48
C ASN A 98 -18.61 6.00 9.00
N LEU A 99 -17.45 5.48 8.62
CA LEU A 99 -17.24 4.99 7.24
C LEU A 99 -18.21 3.86 6.88
N ARG A 100 -18.43 2.91 7.81
CA ARG A 100 -19.45 1.85 7.61
C ARG A 100 -20.86 2.42 7.52
N ALA A 101 -21.22 3.37 8.38
CA ALA A 101 -22.53 4.03 8.36
C ALA A 101 -22.79 4.80 7.06
N ALA A 102 -21.74 5.31 6.42
CA ALA A 102 -21.78 5.95 5.11
C ALA A 102 -21.71 4.96 3.93
N ASN A 103 -21.73 3.65 4.19
CA ASN A 103 -21.51 2.59 3.21
C ASN A 103 -20.21 2.76 2.40
N ILE A 104 -19.16 3.27 3.04
CA ILE A 104 -17.81 3.42 2.48
C ILE A 104 -17.00 2.22 2.97
N VAL A 105 -17.24 1.09 2.32
CA VAL A 105 -16.69 -0.23 2.68
C VAL A 105 -16.03 -0.90 1.47
N VAL A 106 -15.10 -1.80 1.77
CA VAL A 106 -14.45 -2.69 0.81
C VAL A 106 -14.66 -4.14 1.23
N LYS A 107 -14.77 -5.03 0.24
CA LYS A 107 -14.87 -6.46 0.50
C LYS A 107 -13.54 -7.00 1.01
N SER A 108 -13.61 -7.78 2.07
CA SER A 108 -12.49 -8.50 2.66
C SER A 108 -12.81 -9.99 2.64
N GLU A 109 -11.94 -10.79 2.03
CA GLU A 109 -12.09 -12.26 2.00
C GLU A 109 -12.21 -12.87 3.40
N LYS A 110 -11.60 -12.24 4.41
CA LYS A 110 -11.59 -12.74 5.79
C LYS A 110 -12.78 -12.28 6.63
N TRP A 111 -13.30 -11.07 6.37
CA TRP A 111 -14.23 -10.40 7.28
C TRP A 111 -15.52 -9.92 6.61
N GLY A 112 -15.74 -10.29 5.34
CA GLY A 112 -16.91 -9.86 4.56
C GLY A 112 -16.74 -8.42 4.10
N GLU A 113 -17.24 -7.45 4.88
CA GLU A 113 -17.17 -6.03 4.55
C GLU A 113 -16.50 -5.22 5.66
N VAL A 114 -15.50 -4.43 5.28
CA VAL A 114 -14.71 -3.62 6.20
C VAL A 114 -14.66 -2.18 5.74
N ALA A 115 -14.52 -1.23 6.68
CA ALA A 115 -14.37 0.18 6.34
C ALA A 115 -13.19 0.41 5.38
N ASP A 116 -13.37 1.22 4.35
CA ASP A 116 -12.34 1.49 3.35
C ASP A 116 -11.29 2.49 3.88
N MET A 117 -10.43 2.00 4.77
CA MET A 117 -9.36 2.79 5.39
C MET A 117 -8.20 3.08 4.42
N LEU A 118 -7.93 2.17 3.48
CA LEU A 118 -6.78 2.22 2.58
C LEU A 118 -7.08 2.94 1.27
N GLY A 119 -8.33 2.94 0.81
CA GLY A 119 -8.76 3.58 -0.41
C GLY A 119 -9.37 4.94 -0.15
N TRP A 120 -10.68 4.98 0.10
CA TRP A 120 -11.44 6.21 0.20
C TRP A 120 -10.94 7.10 1.34
N PHE A 121 -10.73 6.55 2.53
CA PHE A 121 -10.34 7.36 3.69
C PHE A 121 -8.92 7.91 3.57
N ASP A 122 -7.97 7.11 3.05
CA ASP A 122 -6.62 7.58 2.75
C ASP A 122 -6.63 8.77 1.77
N ARG A 123 -7.40 8.66 0.68
CA ARG A 123 -7.57 9.75 -0.29
C ARG A 123 -8.27 10.97 0.32
N PHE A 124 -9.27 10.75 1.17
CA PHE A 124 -9.96 11.82 1.88
C PHE A 124 -8.97 12.63 2.71
N LEU A 125 -8.14 11.98 3.54
CA LEU A 125 -7.16 12.65 4.40
C LEU A 125 -6.11 13.45 3.62
N LYS A 126 -5.75 13.00 2.42
CA LYS A 126 -4.81 13.68 1.52
C LYS A 126 -5.46 14.82 0.72
N SER A 127 -6.78 14.84 0.60
CA SER A 127 -7.51 15.84 -0.19
C SER A 127 -7.63 17.19 0.51
N ASP A 128 -7.93 18.23 -0.27
CA ASP A 128 -8.27 19.58 0.24
C ASP A 128 -9.56 19.61 1.07
N LYS A 129 -10.37 18.55 1.01
CA LYS A 129 -11.61 18.43 1.77
C LYS A 129 -11.36 17.92 3.20
N SER A 130 -10.16 17.42 3.51
CA SER A 130 -9.83 17.00 4.87
C SER A 130 -9.56 18.23 5.75
N PRO A 131 -10.20 18.34 6.93
CA PRO A 131 -9.88 19.41 7.88
C PRO A 131 -8.47 19.28 8.48
N VAL A 132 -7.85 18.09 8.40
CA VAL A 132 -6.48 17.84 8.87
C VAL A 132 -5.75 16.99 7.84
N LYS A 133 -4.70 17.56 7.22
CA LYS A 133 -3.86 16.86 6.24
C LYS A 133 -2.66 16.20 6.93
N LYS A 134 -2.93 15.13 7.67
CA LYS A 134 -1.90 14.32 8.33
C LYS A 134 -2.29 12.84 8.32
N PRO A 135 -1.32 11.91 8.49
CA PRO A 135 -1.63 10.53 8.80
C PRO A 135 -2.40 10.42 10.12
N LEU A 136 -3.44 9.58 10.16
CA LEU A 136 -4.33 9.40 11.31
C LEU A 136 -3.54 9.07 12.60
N LYS A 137 -2.53 8.20 12.50
CA LYS A 137 -1.67 7.83 13.63
C LYS A 137 -0.79 8.95 14.18
N GLN A 138 -0.59 10.02 13.42
CA GLN A 138 0.20 11.19 13.82
C GLN A 138 -0.70 12.34 14.29
N MET A 139 -2.02 12.18 14.26
CA MET A 139 -2.96 13.19 14.73
C MET A 139 -3.10 13.18 16.25
N THR A 140 -3.24 14.36 16.82
CA THR A 140 -3.67 14.57 18.20
C THR A 140 -5.15 14.25 18.36
N ALA A 141 -5.61 13.99 19.59
CA ALA A 141 -7.02 13.71 19.86
C ALA A 141 -7.98 14.83 19.38
N ILE A 142 -7.52 16.10 19.42
CA ILE A 142 -8.29 17.26 18.96
C ILE A 142 -8.41 17.24 17.43
N GLU A 143 -7.31 16.94 16.72
CA GLU A 143 -7.30 16.81 15.26
C GLU A 143 -8.18 15.64 14.79
N VAL A 144 -8.11 14.49 15.47
CA VAL A 144 -8.99 13.34 15.19
C VAL A 144 -10.46 13.70 15.39
N SER A 145 -10.77 14.52 16.40
CA SER A 145 -12.15 14.98 16.64
C SER A 145 -12.70 15.85 15.50
N LYS A 146 -11.85 16.67 14.86
CA LYS A 146 -12.23 17.44 13.66
C LYS A 146 -12.57 16.52 12.49
N ILE A 147 -11.78 15.46 12.30
CA ILE A 147 -12.04 14.43 11.28
C ILE A 147 -13.37 13.72 11.54
N ILE A 148 -13.64 13.32 12.80
CA ILE A 148 -14.91 12.68 13.17
C ILE A 148 -16.09 13.57 12.81
N ARG A 149 -16.05 14.86 13.19
CA ARG A 149 -17.12 15.82 12.89
C ARG A 149 -17.35 15.98 11.39
N ALA A 150 -16.28 16.00 10.58
CA ALA A 150 -16.41 16.04 9.13
C ALA A 150 -17.07 14.77 8.57
N LEU A 151 -16.68 13.59 9.07
CA LEU A 151 -17.27 12.32 8.66
C LEU A 151 -18.73 12.16 9.11
N ASP A 152 -19.11 12.68 10.29
CA ASP A 152 -20.52 12.70 10.71
C ASP A 152 -21.38 13.47 9.67
N GLY A 153 -20.87 14.59 9.15
CA GLY A 153 -21.53 15.33 8.06
C GLY A 153 -21.63 14.52 6.75
N VAL A 154 -20.60 13.75 6.40
CA VAL A 154 -20.62 12.85 5.23
C VAL A 154 -21.67 11.75 5.39
N VAL A 155 -21.80 11.17 6.58
CA VAL A 155 -22.81 10.16 6.90
C VAL A 155 -24.21 10.74 6.72
N ILE A 156 -24.48 11.92 7.29
CA ILE A 156 -25.78 12.58 7.16
C ILE A 156 -26.11 12.84 5.69
N TRP A 157 -25.17 13.42 4.95
CA TRP A 157 -25.36 13.71 3.52
C TRP A 157 -25.67 12.44 2.72
N LYS A 158 -24.89 11.37 2.89
CA LYS A 158 -25.11 10.11 2.16
C LYS A 158 -26.42 9.41 2.51
N ASN A 159 -26.91 9.56 3.74
CA ASN A 159 -28.16 8.95 4.17
C ASN A 159 -29.39 9.81 3.84
N SER A 160 -29.19 11.06 3.40
CA SER A 160 -30.26 11.98 3.01
C SER A 160 -30.51 12.02 1.50
N VAL A 161 -29.69 11.31 0.72
CA VAL A 161 -29.76 11.19 -0.76
C VAL A 161 -30.20 9.78 -1.11
#